data_AF-A0A4U9U0C2-F1
#
_entry.id   AF-A0A4U9U0C2-F1
#
_cell.length_a   1.000
_cell.length_b   1.000
_cell.length_c   1.000
_cell.angle_alpha   90.00
_cell.angle_beta   90.00
_cell.angle_gamma   90.00
#
_symmetry.space_group_name_H-M   'P 1'
#
loop_
_entity.id
_entity.type
_entity.pdbx_description
1 polymer ?
#
loop_
_entity_poly.entity_id
_entity_poly.type
_entity_poly.pdbx_seq_one_letter_code
_entity_poly.pdbx_strand_id
1 'polypeptide(L)'
;MKAHHWPGEGRITFAPGAQATQLQPDYLQQRLTDLIAADLPRRQQEQQGVRQVGFGDLPAYGCGGTHVRSLAELGKVQITAVKMKKGQLIVQYQVD
;
A
#
# COMPACT_ATOMS: atom_id res chain seq x y z
N MET A 1 -4.39 3.58 -10.88
CA MET A 1 -3.16 3.36 -10.09
C MET A 1 -2.23 2.45 -10.90
N LYS A 2 -0.91 2.64 -10.83
CA LYS A 2 0.08 1.70 -11.40
C LYS A 2 1.09 1.35 -10.31
N ALA A 3 1.53 0.09 -10.22
CA ALA A 3 2.49 -0.33 -9.20
C ALA A 3 3.46 -1.41 -9.71
N HIS A 4 4.64 -1.46 -9.11
CA HIS A 4 5.55 -2.61 -9.16
C HIS A 4 6.21 -2.83 -7.80
N HIS A 5 6.72 -4.04 -7.60
CA HIS A 5 7.48 -4.43 -6.42
C HIS A 5 8.65 -5.31 -6.86
N TRP A 6 9.87 -4.84 -6.62
CA TRP A 6 11.12 -5.54 -6.83
C TRP A 6 11.91 -5.59 -5.51
N PRO A 7 12.87 -6.54 -5.36
CA PRO A 7 13.75 -6.55 -4.20
C PRO A 7 14.46 -5.20 -4.02
N GLY A 8 14.25 -4.56 -2.86
CA GLY A 8 14.80 -3.23 -2.54
C GLY A 8 14.11 -2.04 -3.22
N GLU A 9 13.17 -2.24 -4.14
CA GLU A 9 12.45 -1.13 -4.80
C GLU A 9 10.98 -1.48 -5.10
N GLY A 10 10.08 -0.87 -4.34
CA GLY A 10 8.66 -0.79 -4.62
C GLY A 10 8.26 0.61 -5.07
N ARG A 11 7.31 0.70 -6.01
CA ARG A 11 6.78 1.99 -6.45
C ARG A 11 5.30 1.90 -6.75
N ILE A 12 4.56 2.91 -6.29
CA ILE A 12 3.14 3.12 -6.62
C ILE A 12 2.98 4.52 -7.22
N THR A 13 2.19 4.61 -8.30
CA THR A 13 1.83 5.87 -8.96
C THR A 13 0.32 6.07 -8.90
N PHE A 14 -0.10 7.21 -8.37
CA PHE A 14 -1.48 7.62 -8.19
C PHE A 14 -1.80 8.81 -9.09
N ALA A 15 -2.96 8.75 -9.74
CA ALA A 15 -3.56 9.93 -10.36
C ALA A 15 -4.26 10.75 -9.27
N PRO A 16 -4.23 12.09 -9.34
CA PRO A 16 -4.89 12.94 -8.38
C PRO A 16 -6.42 12.76 -8.47
N GLY A 17 -7.08 12.64 -7.34
CA GLY A 17 -8.54 12.73 -7.24
C GLY A 17 -9.00 14.19 -7.12
N ALA A 18 -10.32 14.40 -7.08
CA ALA A 18 -10.93 15.74 -7.00
C ALA A 18 -10.50 16.57 -5.77
N GLN A 19 -10.05 15.91 -4.71
CA GLN A 19 -9.60 16.54 -3.45
C GLN A 19 -8.15 16.16 -3.11
N ALA A 20 -7.28 16.03 -4.12
CA ALA A 20 -5.89 15.69 -3.90
C ALA A 20 -5.16 16.78 -3.09
N THR A 21 -4.59 16.40 -1.95
CA THR A 21 -3.74 17.26 -1.13
C THR A 21 -2.28 16.82 -1.20
N GLN A 22 -1.37 17.70 -0.78
CA GLN A 22 0.03 17.34 -0.61
C GLN A 22 0.17 16.29 0.50
N LEU A 23 0.87 15.20 0.20
CA LEU A 23 1.16 14.13 1.14
C LEU A 23 2.58 14.28 1.68
N GLN A 24 2.73 14.35 2.99
CA GLN A 24 4.04 14.40 3.64
C GLN A 24 4.61 12.98 3.81
N PRO A 25 5.90 12.74 3.48
CA PRO A 25 6.54 11.44 3.66
C PRO A 25 6.41 10.89 5.09
N ASP A 26 6.64 11.72 6.10
CA ASP A 26 6.63 11.31 7.51
C ASP A 26 5.25 10.86 7.97
N TYR A 27 4.20 11.56 7.50
CA TYR A 27 2.83 11.15 7.75
C TYR A 27 2.56 9.75 7.18
N LEU A 28 2.98 9.49 5.94
CA LEU A 28 2.77 8.19 5.30
C LEU A 28 3.55 7.08 6.01
N GLN A 29 4.80 7.36 6.40
CA GLN A 29 5.62 6.42 7.16
C GLN A 29 4.99 6.08 8.51
N GLN A 30 4.53 7.08 9.27
CA GLN A 30 3.88 6.87 10.56
C GLN A 30 2.62 6.02 10.41
N ARG A 31 1.76 6.36 9.43
CA ARG A 31 0.52 5.60 9.19
C ARG A 31 0.80 4.15 8.80
N LEU A 32 1.87 3.89 8.07
CA LEU A 32 2.29 2.53 7.73
C LEU A 32 2.77 1.77 8.96
N THR A 33 3.60 2.40 9.80
CA THR A 33 4.06 1.83 11.07
C THR A 33 2.89 1.50 11.99
N ASP A 34 1.91 2.39 12.12
CA ASP A 34 0.72 2.16 12.94
C ASP A 34 -0.11 0.97 12.45
N LEU A 35 -0.28 0.84 11.12
CA LEU A 35 -1.03 -0.27 10.52
C LEU A 35 -0.31 -1.62 10.66
N ILE A 36 1.02 -1.64 10.53
CA ILE A 36 1.83 -2.85 10.76
C ILE A 36 1.73 -3.27 12.23
N ALA A 37 1.86 -2.31 13.16
CA ALA A 37 1.74 -2.56 14.59
C ALA A 37 0.33 -3.02 15.01
N ALA A 38 -0.72 -2.56 14.31
CA ALA A 38 -2.09 -3.01 14.55
C ALA A 38 -2.35 -4.47 14.11
N ASP A 39 -1.43 -5.09 13.36
CA ASP A 39 -1.46 -6.50 12.95
C ASP A 39 -2.80 -6.95 12.36
N LEU A 40 -3.39 -6.12 11.50
CA LEU A 40 -4.69 -6.43 10.93
C LEU A 40 -4.64 -7.74 10.12
N PRO A 41 -5.58 -8.69 10.34
CA PRO A 41 -5.54 -9.98 9.68
C PRO A 41 -5.96 -9.87 8.22
N ARG A 42 -5.34 -10.66 7.34
CA ARG A 42 -5.73 -10.79 5.94
C ARG A 42 -7.16 -11.30 5.84
N ARG A 43 -8.00 -10.55 5.14
CA ARG A 43 -9.35 -10.94 4.73
C ARG A 43 -9.37 -11.28 3.24
N GLN A 44 -10.09 -12.34 2.88
CA GLN A 44 -10.27 -12.75 1.50
C GLN A 44 -11.74 -13.02 1.26
N GLN A 45 -12.25 -12.52 0.14
CA GLN A 45 -13.62 -12.75 -0.30
C GLN A 45 -13.65 -12.79 -1.82
N GLU A 46 -14.69 -13.39 -2.38
CA GLU A 46 -14.98 -13.27 -3.80
C GLU A 46 -16.08 -12.24 -4.01
N GLN A 47 -15.88 -11.34 -4.97
CA GLN A 47 -16.90 -10.38 -5.38
C GLN A 47 -16.96 -10.39 -6.91
N GLN A 48 -18.13 -10.74 -7.46
CA GLN A 48 -18.36 -10.80 -8.91
C GLN A 48 -17.33 -11.68 -9.65
N GLY A 49 -16.97 -12.83 -9.08
CA GLY A 49 -15.97 -13.74 -9.64
C GLY A 49 -14.52 -13.26 -9.52
N VAL A 50 -14.27 -12.15 -8.82
CA VAL A 50 -12.92 -11.61 -8.58
C VAL A 50 -12.54 -11.81 -7.12
N ARG A 51 -11.40 -12.49 -6.90
CA ARG A 51 -10.78 -12.59 -5.57
C ARG A 51 -10.36 -11.22 -5.07
N GLN A 52 -10.94 -10.80 -3.96
CA GLN A 52 -10.59 -9.60 -3.23
C GLN A 52 -9.68 -9.96 -2.04
N VAL A 53 -8.67 -9.12 -1.80
CA VAL A 53 -7.78 -9.22 -0.63
C VAL A 53 -7.78 -7.89 0.09
N GLY A 54 -7.98 -7.92 1.42
CA GLY A 54 -7.88 -6.77 2.32
C GLY A 54 -7.26 -7.17 3.65
N PHE A 55 -7.13 -6.22 4.57
CA PHE A 55 -6.58 -6.45 5.92
C PHE A 55 -7.43 -5.73 6.96
N GLY A 56 -8.00 -6.48 7.92
CA GLY A 56 -8.96 -5.94 8.88
C GLY A 56 -10.13 -5.24 8.18
N ASP A 57 -10.40 -4.00 8.59
CA ASP A 57 -11.46 -3.15 8.04
C ASP A 57 -10.97 -2.20 6.93
N LEU A 58 -9.71 -2.35 6.48
CA LEU A 58 -9.21 -1.59 5.34
C LEU A 58 -9.88 -2.02 4.03
N PRO A 59 -9.98 -1.12 3.03
CA PRO A 59 -10.53 -1.46 1.72
C PRO A 59 -9.84 -2.69 1.10
N ALA A 60 -10.65 -3.60 0.57
CA ALA A 60 -10.18 -4.75 -0.18
C ALA A 60 -10.01 -4.41 -1.67
N TYR A 61 -9.06 -5.07 -2.33
CA TYR A 61 -8.78 -4.89 -3.76
C TYR A 61 -8.71 -6.23 -4.49
N GLY A 62 -9.10 -6.24 -5.76
CA GLY A 62 -9.01 -7.40 -6.62
C GLY A 62 -7.55 -7.78 -6.83
N CYS A 63 -7.13 -8.95 -6.33
CA CYS A 63 -5.75 -9.41 -6.41
C CYS A 63 -5.65 -10.94 -6.48
N GLY A 64 -4.87 -11.44 -7.44
CA GLY A 64 -4.56 -12.87 -7.60
C GLY A 64 -3.26 -13.31 -6.92
N GLY A 65 -2.52 -12.40 -6.27
CA GLY A 65 -1.24 -12.68 -5.66
C GLY A 65 -1.33 -13.43 -4.32
N THR A 66 -0.18 -13.93 -3.88
CA THR A 66 0.03 -14.50 -2.54
C THR A 66 0.36 -13.38 -1.56
N HIS A 67 -0.38 -13.30 -0.45
CA HIS A 67 -0.20 -12.28 0.58
C HIS A 67 0.07 -12.93 1.93
N VAL A 68 0.84 -12.24 2.79
CA VAL A 68 1.03 -12.54 4.22
C VAL A 68 -0.29 -12.69 4.97
N ARG A 69 -0.30 -13.38 6.11
CA ARG A 69 -1.54 -13.66 6.85
C ARG A 69 -2.02 -12.48 7.69
N SER A 70 -1.13 -11.58 8.06
CA SER A 70 -1.44 -10.35 8.80
C SER A 70 -0.40 -9.26 8.51
N LEU A 71 -0.68 -8.02 8.92
CA LEU A 71 0.22 -6.90 8.60
C LEU A 71 1.56 -6.95 9.37
N ALA A 72 1.65 -7.59 10.54
CA ALA A 72 2.91 -7.69 11.26
C ALA A 72 3.95 -8.57 10.54
N GLU A 73 3.53 -9.43 9.62
CA GLU A 73 4.43 -10.26 8.79
C GLU A 73 5.17 -9.47 7.70
N LEU A 74 4.81 -8.21 7.44
CA LEU A 74 5.46 -7.38 6.41
C LEU A 74 6.92 -7.01 6.73
N GLY A 75 7.39 -7.26 7.95
CA GLY A 75 8.72 -6.82 8.37
C GLY A 75 8.83 -5.29 8.39
N LYS A 76 10.03 -4.78 8.11
CA LYS A 76 10.27 -3.33 8.07
C LYS A 76 9.92 -2.80 6.68
N VAL A 77 9.00 -1.84 6.63
CA VAL A 77 8.67 -1.11 5.41
C VAL A 77 9.07 0.35 5.55
N GLN A 78 9.87 0.83 4.60
CA GLN A 78 10.37 2.21 4.59
C GLN A 78 9.90 2.95 3.34
N ILE A 79 9.31 4.13 3.53
CA ILE A 79 9.02 5.09 2.46
C ILE A 79 10.33 5.79 2.08
N THR A 80 10.77 5.61 0.85
CA THR A 80 12.04 6.16 0.36
C THR A 80 11.85 7.46 -0.43
N ALA A 81 10.67 7.69 -1.01
CA ALA A 81 10.32 8.97 -1.62
C ALA A 81 8.80 9.16 -1.76
N VAL A 82 8.35 10.41 -1.62
CA VAL A 82 7.01 10.86 -2.02
C VAL A 82 7.18 12.11 -2.88
N LYS A 83 6.78 12.06 -4.16
CA LYS A 83 6.99 13.16 -5.11
C LYS A 83 5.92 13.27 -6.17
N MET A 84 5.71 14.48 -6.67
CA MET A 84 4.84 14.73 -7.82
C MET A 84 5.65 14.67 -9.13
N LYS A 85 5.17 13.93 -10.12
CA LYS A 85 5.76 13.87 -11.48
C LYS A 85 4.65 13.88 -12.52
N LYS A 86 4.66 14.86 -13.43
CA LYS A 86 3.64 15.03 -14.49
C LYS A 86 2.20 14.96 -13.94
N GLY A 87 1.95 15.65 -12.83
CA GLY A 87 0.65 15.68 -12.16
C GLY A 87 0.26 14.40 -11.41
N GLN A 88 1.13 13.38 -11.34
CA GLN A 88 0.88 12.13 -10.61
C GLN A 88 1.72 12.06 -9.34
N LEU A 89 1.13 11.53 -8.27
CA LEU A 89 1.86 11.23 -7.04
C LEU A 89 2.59 9.91 -7.20
N ILE A 90 3.89 9.91 -6.93
CA ILE A 90 4.74 8.72 -6.90
C ILE A 90 5.18 8.50 -5.46
N VAL A 91 4.90 7.31 -4.95
CA VAL A 91 5.41 6.81 -3.67
C VAL A 91 6.40 5.69 -3.98
N GLN A 92 7.62 5.80 -3.47
CA GLN A 92 8.62 4.73 -3.50
C GLN A 92 8.83 4.19 -2.09
N TYR A 93 9.03 2.89 -1.99
CA TYR A 93 9.21 2.18 -0.73
C TYR A 93 10.16 1.00 -0.91
N GLN A 94 10.64 0.45 0.20
CA GLN A 94 11.32 -0.84 0.23
C GLN A 94 10.77 -1.68 1.39
N VAL A 95 10.91 -2.99 1.26
CA VAL A 95 10.57 -3.98 2.28
C VAL A 95 11.83 -4.81 2.52
N ASP A 96 12.24 -4.92 3.78
CA ASP A 96 13.40 -5.72 4.21
C ASP A 96 13.02 -7.19 4.46
#